data_AF-A0A968JWG9-F1
#
_entry.id   AF-A0A968JWG9-F1
#
_cell.length_a   1.000
_cell.length_b   1.000
_cell.length_c   1.000
_cell.angle_alpha   90.00
_cell.angle_beta   90.00
_cell.angle_gamma   90.00
#
_symmetry.space_group_name_H-M   'P 1'
#
loop_
_entity.id
_entity.type
_entity.pdbx_description
1 polymer ?
#
loop_
_entity_poly.entity_id
_entity_poly.type
_entity_poly.pdbx_seq_one_letter_code
_entity_poly.pdbx_strand_id
1 'polypeptide(L)' 'MDAITGKIKDSNSESFIEYATISLFNQKDSSLVTGTITMPDGSFILNELPYGMFYLEASFVGFEKSRLYKNYGYPAKK' A
#
# COMPACT_ATOMS: atom_id res chain seq x y z
N MET A 1 13.36 -7.38 -8.90
CA MET A 1 12.14 -7.64 -8.12
C MET A 1 11.52 -6.30 -7.84
N ASP A 2 10.25 -6.13 -8.15
CA ASP A 2 9.57 -4.84 -7.98
C ASP A 2 9.07 -4.70 -6.55
N ALA A 3 9.17 -3.48 -6.03
CA ALA A 3 8.76 -3.13 -4.68
C ALA A 3 7.91 -1.86 -4.70
N ILE A 4 6.99 -1.75 -3.75
CA ILE A 4 6.27 -0.52 -3.48
C ILE A 4 6.71 0.01 -2.13
N THR A 5 7.22 1.23 -2.14
CA THR A 5 7.61 1.96 -0.94
C THR A 5 6.77 3.22 -0.82
N GLY A 6 6.57 3.67 0.42
CA GLY A 6 5.83 4.90 0.68
C GLY A 6 5.89 5.31 2.14
N LYS A 7 5.21 6.40 2.46
CA LYS A 7 5.00 6.89 3.82
C LYS A 7 3.53 7.18 4.06
N ILE A 8 3.05 6.93 5.27
CA ILE A 8 1.70 7.31 5.70
C ILE A 8 1.81 8.49 6.67
N LYS A 9 0.99 9.52 6.41
CA LYS A 9 0.81 10.65 7.29
C LYS A 9 -0.68 10.88 7.56
N ASP A 10 -0.99 11.37 8.75
CA ASP A 10 -2.30 11.95 9.05
C ASP A 10 -2.46 13.23 8.22
N SER A 11 -3.56 13.34 7.48
CA SER A 11 -3.84 14.51 6.64
C SER A 11 -4.12 15.78 7.45
N ASN A 12 -4.53 15.66 8.73
CA ASN A 12 -4.84 16.80 9.57
C ASN A 12 -3.61 17.37 10.26
N SER A 13 -2.78 16.50 10.85
CA SER A 13 -1.60 16.91 11.63
C SER A 13 -0.30 16.86 10.86
N GLU A 14 -0.29 16.25 9.67
CA GLU A 14 0.91 15.90 8.89
C GLU A 14 1.90 14.96 9.61
N SER A 15 1.51 14.42 10.76
CA SER A 15 2.33 13.48 11.53
C SER A 15 2.40 12.13 10.84
N PHE A 16 3.57 11.52 10.84
CA PHE A 16 3.74 10.16 10.33
C PHE A 16 3.00 9.16 11.21
N ILE A 17 2.36 8.17 10.58
CA ILE A 17 1.61 7.13 11.29
C ILE A 17 2.42 5.85 11.27
N GLU A 18 2.89 5.44 12.44
CA GLU A 18 3.50 4.13 12.68
C GLU A 18 2.45 3.05 12.95
N TYR A 19 2.81 1.78 12.71
CA TYR A 19 1.93 0.62 12.88
C TYR A 19 0.62 0.65 12.06
N ALA A 20 0.51 1.53 11.06
CA ALA A 20 -0.55 1.47 10.08
C ALA A 20 -0.39 0.22 9.24
N THR A 21 -1.48 -0.52 9.04
CA THR A 21 -1.51 -1.69 8.17
C THR A 21 -1.65 -1.23 6.72
N ILE A 22 -0.73 -1.68 5.88
CA ILE A 22 -0.72 -1.45 4.44
C ILE A 22 -0.99 -2.77 3.74
N SER A 23 -2.11 -2.86 3.05
CA SER A 23 -2.54 -4.06 2.35
C SER A 23 -2.59 -3.80 0.85
N LEU A 24 -2.00 -4.71 0.08
CA LEU A 24 -2.09 -4.74 -1.37
C LEU A 24 -3.16 -5.74 -1.79
N PHE A 25 -4.12 -5.28 -2.58
CA PHE A 25 -5.22 -6.10 -3.06
C PHE A 25 -5.20 -6.20 -4.58
N ASN A 26 -5.61 -7.35 -5.10
CA ASN A 26 -5.88 -7.52 -6.52
C ASN A 26 -7.08 -6.64 -6.91
N GLN A 27 -6.94 -5.81 -7.94
CA GLN A 27 -7.99 -4.88 -8.33
C GLN A 27 -9.24 -5.58 -8.89
N LYS A 28 -9.08 -6.78 -9.46
CA LYS A 28 -10.18 -7.50 -10.12
C LYS A 28 -11.19 -8.08 -9.13
N ASP A 29 -10.70 -8.70 -8.05
CA ASP A 29 -11.51 -9.47 -7.11
C ASP A 29 -11.34 -9.04 -5.65
N SER A 30 -10.53 -8.01 -5.38
CA SER A 30 -10.22 -7.52 -4.04
C SER A 30 -9.59 -8.57 -3.12
N SER A 31 -9.01 -9.63 -3.68
CA SER A 31 -8.25 -10.62 -2.91
C SER A 31 -6.96 -10.00 -2.35
N LEU A 32 -6.61 -10.35 -1.12
CA LEU A 32 -5.37 -9.90 -0.49
C LEU A 32 -4.17 -10.55 -1.19
N VAL A 33 -3.24 -9.73 -1.68
CA VAL A 33 -2.00 -10.19 -2.31
C VAL A 33 -0.90 -10.28 -1.26
N THR A 34 -0.69 -9.21 -0.50
CA THR A 34 0.30 -9.13 0.57
C THR A 34 0.00 -7.92 1.46
N GLY A 35 0.69 -7.81 2.58
CA GLY A 35 0.60 -6.66 3.47
C GLY A 35 1.87 -6.44 4.29
N THR A 36 1.99 -5.25 4.83
CA THR A 36 3.07 -4.84 5.72
C THR A 36 2.54 -3.82 6.74
N ILE A 37 3.38 -3.41 7.69
CA ILE A 37 3.08 -2.33 8.62
C ILE A 37 4.06 -1.18 8.44
N THR A 38 3.64 0.04 8.77
CA THR A 38 4.53 1.20 8.76
C THR A 38 5.50 1.18 9.94
N MET A 39 6.72 1.64 9.69
CA MET A 39 7.79 1.90 10.67
C MET A 39 7.52 3.18 11.47
N PRO A 40 8.31 3.48 12.53
CA PRO A 40 8.14 4.70 13.34
C PRO A 40 8.15 6.02 12.56
N ASP A 41 8.84 6.07 11.43
CA ASP A 41 8.88 7.25 10.55
C ASP A 41 7.76 7.27 9.48
N GLY A 42 6.75 6.39 9.66
CA GLY A 42 5.62 6.19 8.76
C GLY A 42 5.96 5.43 7.48
N SER A 43 7.21 5.00 7.28
CA SER A 43 7.62 4.33 6.04
C SER A 43 7.17 2.88 5.97
N PHE A 44 6.92 2.38 4.77
CA PHE A 44 6.62 0.97 4.52
C PHE A 44 7.28 0.49 3.24
N ILE A 45 7.48 -0.84 3.17
CA ILE A 45 7.99 -1.53 1.99
C ILE A 45 7.19 -2.81 1.77
N LEU A 46 6.66 -2.97 0.55
CA LEU A 46 6.10 -4.20 0.03
C LEU A 46 7.03 -4.74 -1.05
N ASN A 47 7.66 -5.88 -0.80
CA ASN A 47 8.61 -6.52 -1.71
C ASN A 47 7.97 -7.69 -2.47
N GLU A 48 8.69 -8.19 -3.47
CA GLU A 48 8.36 -9.44 -4.18
C GLU A 48 6.96 -9.44 -4.82
N LEU A 49 6.61 -8.31 -5.43
CA LEU A 49 5.27 -8.14 -5.97
C LEU A 49 5.07 -8.91 -7.29
N PRO A 50 3.98 -9.68 -7.42
CA PRO A 50 3.63 -10.30 -8.69
C PRO A 50 3.18 -9.23 -9.70
N TYR A 51 3.24 -9.56 -10.99
CA TYR A 51 2.66 -8.71 -12.03
C TYR A 51 1.14 -8.71 -11.96
N GLY A 52 0.52 -7.53 -12.08
CA GLY A 52 -0.93 -7.41 -12.05
C GLY A 52 -1.42 -5.99 -11.81
N MET A 53 -2.75 -5.83 -11.76
CA MET A 53 -3.40 -4.59 -11.39
C MET A 53 -3.81 -4.66 -9.93
N PHE A 54 -3.43 -3.64 -9.15
CA PHE A 54 -3.61 -3.64 -7.70
C PHE A 54 -4.15 -2.31 -7.20
N TYR A 55 -4.65 -2.33 -5.98
CA TYR A 55 -4.82 -1.13 -5.18
C TYR A 55 -4.23 -1.35 -3.79
N LEU A 56 -3.77 -0.27 -3.19
CA LEU A 56 -3.33 -0.24 -1.80
C LEU A 56 -4.48 0.23 -0.91
N GLU A 57 -4.57 -0.35 0.28
CA GLU A 57 -5.40 0.13 1.37
C GLU A 57 -4.50 0.40 2.58
N ALA A 58 -4.52 1.62 3.10
CA ALA A 58 -3.95 1.96 4.40
C ALA A 58 -5.06 1.95 5.45
N SER A 59 -4.80 1.34 6.60
CA SER A 59 -5.72 1.29 7.73
C SER A 59 -4.98 1.44 9.05
N PHE A 60 -5.58 2.19 9.96
CA PHE A 60 -5.07 2.39 11.31
C PHE A 60 -6.27 2.61 12.25
N VAL A 61 -6.14 2.19 13.51
CA VAL A 61 -7.26 2.23 14.46
C VAL A 61 -7.69 3.68 14.70
N GLY A 62 -8.99 3.93 14.58
CA GLY A 62 -9.56 5.27 14.74
C GLY A 62 -9.48 6.16 13.49
N PHE A 63 -8.97 5.65 12.37
CA PHE A 63 -8.92 6.37 11.09
C PHE A 63 -9.82 5.71 10.04
N GLU A 64 -10.32 6.52 9.12
CA GLU A 64 -10.94 6.00 7.91
C GLU A 64 -9.91 5.31 7.02
N LYS A 65 -10.33 4.24 6.35
CA LYS A 65 -9.47 3.52 5.40
C LYS A 65 -9.21 4.41 4.19
N SER A 66 -7.94 4.52 3.80
CA SER A 66 -7.55 5.23 2.59
C SER A 66 -7.14 4.24 1.51
N ARG A 67 -7.69 4.39 0.30
CA ARG A 67 -7.39 3.52 -0.84
C ARG A 67 -6.70 4.28 -1.95
N LEU A 68 -5.62 3.72 -2.46
CA LEU A 68 -4.89 4.22 -3.61
C LEU A 68 -4.89 3.17 -4.72
N TYR A 69 -5.63 3.46 -5.79
CA TYR A 69 -5.62 2.63 -7.00
C TYR A 69 -4.40 3.00 -7.83
N LYS A 70 -3.58 2.00 -8.17
CA LYS A 70 -2.39 2.25 -8.97
C LYS A 70 -2.22 1.13 -9.98
N ASN A 71 -2.29 1.49 -11.26
CA ASN A 71 -2.04 0.56 -12.34
C ASN A 71 -0.53 0.28 -12.40
N TYR A 72 -0.07 -0.76 -11.71
CA TYR A 72 1.26 -1.33 -11.91
C TYR A 72 1.28 -2.19 -13.19
N GLY A 73 0.87 -1.59 -14.29
CA GLY A 73 1.07 -2.14 -15.62
C GLY A 73 2.50 -1.83 -16.05
N TYR A 74 3.45 -2.70 -15.75
CA TYR A 74 4.66 -2.72 -16.58
C TYR A 74 4.20 -2.96 -18.02
N PRO A 75 4.69 -2.21 -19.02
CA PRO A 75 4.29 -2.42 -20.41
C PRO A 75 4.46 -3.91 -20.72
N ALA A 76 3.40 -4.52 -21.28
CA ALA A 76 3.48 -5.87 -21.82
C ALA A 76 4.78 -5.96 -22.62
N LYS A 77 5.68 -6.87 -22.24
CA LYS A 77 6.88 -7.12 -23.03
C LYS A 77 6.40 -7.39 -24.46
N LYS A 78 6.71 -6.45 -25.37
CA LYS A 78 6.65 -6.71 -26.80
C LYS A 78 7.64 -7.81 -27.13
#